data_AF-A0A520W6U9-F1
#
_entry.id   AF-A0A520W6U9-F1
#
_cell.length_a   1.000
_cell.length_b   1.000
_cell.length_c   1.000
_cell.angle_alpha   90.00
_cell.angle_beta   90.00
_cell.angle_gamma   90.00
#
_symmetry.space_group_name_H-M   'P 1'
#
loop_
_entity.id
_entity.type
_entity.pdbx_description
1 polymer ?
#
loop_
_entity_poly.entity_id
_entity_poly.type
_entity_poly.pdbx_seq_one_letter_code
_entity_poly.pdbx_strand_id
1 'polypeptide(L)'
;MRIIGPSLMEWPSRVRTLFPVALTGLGATTVVGPPLVGWSVLRLARSVSAAESDRARASGVGVGVASVAVASLVAGTVVARRRFLTNTANAARDLDPGFREPPVSPLVSTGPGSLVDPRGVGREGARYVGTATTGDDVRFVTGAEPIAEPIRVFVGLDAGASVQQRVDLAMAELRRTGAFDRSHLVIQAPAGTGYANATPVDVVELLSRGDCASVAVGYGLLPSFLSLNRVDLARRTQQALLEAITAECDERSARPRLLLFGESLGAKVQQAALAAGVADLDRFGIDAALWVGTPGGVDYDDVHRAFDHVAVTLDRPAQIEQVLRERPTPRVWFLEHDGDPVVRFRSDLAHTRPTWLSPAQGRGVPPDMQWRIGVTWAQVLVDTLFATDVSPGDFRSYGHDYRADLGAVVTEAFGLAPVDAQAGWVERREIRLRELEVRRAEQVRGSLEAQRPRAPKVTSP
;
A
#
# COMPACT_ATOMS: atom_id res chain seq x y z
N MET A 1 29.83 24.03 -0.73
CA MET A 1 28.37 24.07 -0.99
C MET A 1 27.86 22.65 -0.86
N ARG A 2 27.04 22.31 0.15
CA ARG A 2 26.48 20.95 0.26
C ARG A 2 25.57 20.74 -0.96
N ILE A 3 25.90 19.77 -1.81
CA ILE A 3 25.14 19.45 -3.03
C ILE A 3 23.73 18.94 -2.67
N ILE A 4 23.57 18.42 -1.45
CA ILE A 4 22.34 17.83 -0.93
C ILE A 4 21.85 18.65 0.26
N GLY A 5 20.60 19.10 0.20
CA GLY A 5 19.87 19.73 1.30
C GLY A 5 19.23 18.69 2.22
N PRO A 6 18.42 19.11 3.21
CA PRO A 6 17.63 18.17 4.00
C PRO A 6 16.60 17.42 3.13
N SER A 7 16.18 16.23 3.58
CA SER A 7 15.32 15.28 2.88
C SER A 7 14.01 15.01 3.61
N LEU A 8 13.00 14.52 2.89
CA LEU A 8 11.69 14.22 3.47
C LEU A 8 11.76 13.02 4.42
N MET A 9 12.72 12.11 4.23
CA MET A 9 12.97 11.01 5.14
C MET A 9 14.38 11.05 5.70
N GLU A 10 14.56 10.54 6.92
CA GLU A 10 15.90 10.30 7.45
C GLU A 10 16.55 9.13 6.71
N TRP A 11 17.69 9.40 6.06
CA TRP A 11 18.44 8.37 5.36
C TRP A 11 19.50 7.71 6.25
N PRO A 12 19.72 6.39 6.11
CA PRO A 12 20.88 5.72 6.70
C PRO A 12 22.19 6.41 6.28
N SER A 13 23.18 6.43 7.18
CA SER A 13 24.47 7.11 6.96
C SER A 13 25.14 6.71 5.64
N ARG A 14 25.11 5.43 5.28
CA ARG A 14 25.67 4.91 4.03
C ARG A 14 25.00 5.51 2.79
N VAL A 15 23.68 5.67 2.81
CA VAL A 15 22.91 6.25 1.69
C VAL A 15 23.26 7.72 1.54
N ARG A 16 23.32 8.48 2.64
CA ARG A 16 23.73 9.91 2.62
C ARG A 16 25.12 10.11 2.03
N THR A 17 26.06 9.20 2.30
CA THR A 17 27.42 9.28 1.77
C THR A 17 27.53 8.89 0.30
N LEU A 18 26.79 7.86 -0.14
CA LEU A 18 26.89 7.33 -1.51
C LEU A 18 26.03 8.11 -2.52
N PHE A 19 24.89 8.66 -2.10
CA PHE A 19 23.98 9.38 -2.98
C PHE A 19 24.63 10.52 -3.77
N PRO A 20 25.44 11.44 -3.18
CA PRO A 20 26.07 12.50 -3.96
C PRO A 20 27.02 11.95 -5.02
N VAL A 21 27.76 10.86 -4.72
CA VAL A 21 28.67 10.20 -5.66
C VAL A 21 27.91 9.57 -6.83
N ALA A 22 26.80 8.89 -6.53
CA ALA A 22 25.92 8.31 -7.54
C ALA A 22 25.30 9.39 -8.44
N LEU A 23 24.93 10.53 -7.87
CA LEU A 23 24.35 11.66 -8.59
C LEU A 23 25.36 12.35 -9.52
N THR A 24 26.62 12.57 -9.09
CA THR A 24 27.69 13.05 -9.99
C THR A 24 28.06 12.02 -11.03
N GLY A 25 28.05 10.72 -10.70
CA GLY A 25 28.25 9.64 -11.67
C GLY A 25 27.14 9.59 -12.73
N LEU A 26 25.89 9.81 -12.34
CA LEU A 26 24.74 9.92 -13.25
C LEU A 26 24.78 11.19 -14.10
N GLY A 27 25.17 12.33 -13.53
CA GLY A 27 25.39 13.58 -14.27
C GLY A 27 26.54 13.45 -15.28
N ALA A 28 27.63 12.79 -14.91
CA ALA A 28 28.74 12.48 -15.81
C ALA A 28 28.31 11.49 -16.91
N THR A 29 27.45 10.51 -16.61
CA THR A 29 26.94 9.56 -17.61
C THR A 29 25.75 10.08 -18.42
N THR A 30 25.04 11.13 -18.02
CA THR A 30 24.01 11.78 -18.88
C THR A 30 24.60 12.86 -19.76
N VAL A 31 25.67 13.54 -19.33
CA VAL A 31 26.47 14.43 -20.18
C VAL A 31 27.41 13.66 -21.12
N VAL A 32 27.74 12.39 -20.82
CA VAL A 32 28.70 11.57 -21.59
C VAL A 32 28.13 10.22 -22.09
N GLY A 33 26.86 9.89 -21.85
CA GLY A 33 26.35 8.52 -22.07
C GLY A 33 25.02 8.39 -22.83
N PRO A 34 24.80 9.23 -23.85
CA PRO A 34 24.41 8.63 -25.14
C PRO A 34 25.54 8.42 -26.17
N PRO A 35 26.70 9.14 -26.15
CA PRO A 35 27.75 8.86 -27.11
C PRO A 35 28.60 7.63 -26.79
N LEU A 36 28.83 7.22 -25.54
CA LEU A 36 29.87 6.20 -25.28
C LEU A 36 29.52 4.77 -25.72
N VAL A 37 28.23 4.38 -25.74
CA VAL A 37 27.83 3.05 -26.26
C VAL A 37 27.85 3.07 -27.79
N GLY A 38 27.38 4.16 -28.43
CA GLY A 38 27.46 4.36 -29.87
C GLY A 38 28.90 4.54 -30.38
N TRP A 39 29.77 5.18 -29.59
CA TRP A 39 31.17 5.46 -29.93
C TRP A 39 32.07 4.23 -29.76
N SER A 40 31.74 3.34 -28.82
CA SER A 40 32.39 2.02 -28.69
C SER A 40 31.99 1.09 -29.85
N VAL A 41 30.72 1.11 -30.26
CA VAL A 41 30.24 0.37 -31.44
C VAL A 41 30.80 0.94 -32.75
N LEU A 42 30.91 2.27 -32.88
CA LEU A 42 31.51 2.93 -34.05
C LEU A 42 33.04 2.81 -34.12
N ARG A 43 33.74 2.75 -32.99
CA ARG A 43 35.19 2.43 -32.98
C ARG A 43 35.45 0.97 -33.33
N LEU A 44 34.60 0.05 -32.89
CA LEU A 44 34.68 -1.36 -33.27
C LEU A 44 34.37 -1.55 -34.77
N ALA A 45 33.39 -0.81 -35.30
CA ALA A 45 33.07 -0.79 -36.74
C ALA A 45 34.18 -0.15 -37.59
N ARG A 46 34.84 0.91 -37.10
CA ARG A 46 35.97 1.57 -37.80
C ARG A 46 37.30 0.83 -37.68
N SER A 47 37.53 0.05 -36.61
CA SER A 47 38.69 -0.83 -36.52
C SER A 47 38.57 -2.05 -37.45
N VAL A 48 37.34 -2.40 -37.86
CA VAL A 48 37.09 -3.46 -38.84
C VAL A 48 37.21 -2.94 -40.28
N SER A 49 36.99 -1.64 -40.53
CA SER A 49 37.20 -1.04 -41.87
C SER A 49 38.63 -0.55 -42.14
N ALA A 50 39.56 -0.67 -41.17
CA ALA A 50 40.95 -0.24 -41.31
C ALA A 50 41.95 -1.41 -41.44
N ALA A 51 41.44 -2.65 -41.55
CA ALA A 51 42.24 -3.85 -41.73
C ALA A 51 41.73 -4.65 -42.94
N GLU A 52 41.68 -4.01 -44.11
CA GLU A 52 41.77 -4.70 -45.39
C GLU A 52 43.25 -4.81 -45.79
N SER A 53 43.93 -5.79 -45.22
CA SER A 53 44.71 -6.74 -46.03
C SER A 53 44.86 -8.04 -45.24
N ASP A 54 44.24 -9.10 -45.75
CA ASP A 54 44.42 -10.51 -45.41
C ASP A 54 44.08 -10.98 -43.98
N ARG A 55 42.79 -11.34 -43.78
CA ARG A 55 42.34 -12.70 -43.39
C ARG A 55 40.83 -12.73 -43.11
N ALA A 56 40.05 -13.09 -44.12
CA ALA A 56 38.60 -13.30 -44.07
C ALA A 56 38.11 -14.52 -43.25
N ARG A 57 38.85 -14.94 -42.22
CA ARG A 57 38.45 -16.05 -41.31
C ARG A 57 38.39 -15.67 -39.83
N ALA A 58 38.81 -14.47 -39.45
CA ALA A 58 38.80 -14.01 -38.05
C ALA A 58 37.61 -13.08 -37.69
N SER A 59 36.91 -12.52 -38.68
CA SER A 59 35.82 -11.54 -38.46
C SER A 59 34.47 -12.16 -38.06
N GLY A 60 34.18 -13.40 -38.48
CA GLY A 60 32.93 -14.09 -38.09
C GLY A 60 32.91 -14.54 -36.63
N VAL A 61 34.09 -14.93 -36.09
CA VAL A 61 34.22 -15.43 -34.72
C VAL A 61 34.12 -14.29 -33.70
N GLY A 62 34.73 -13.13 -33.96
CA GLY A 62 34.69 -11.98 -33.04
C GLY A 62 33.29 -11.35 -32.89
N VAL A 63 32.56 -11.18 -34.00
CA VAL A 63 31.17 -10.69 -33.98
C VAL A 63 30.24 -11.74 -33.34
N GLY A 64 30.47 -13.03 -33.62
CA GLY A 64 29.74 -14.14 -33.00
C GLY A 64 29.92 -14.20 -31.48
N VAL A 65 31.16 -14.13 -30.99
CA VAL A 65 31.48 -14.15 -29.56
C VAL A 65 30.93 -12.92 -28.82
N ALA A 66 31.04 -11.72 -29.40
CA ALA A 66 30.47 -10.52 -28.80
C ALA A 66 28.93 -10.57 -28.75
N SER A 67 28.28 -11.06 -29.81
CA SER A 67 26.82 -11.22 -29.85
C SER A 67 26.34 -12.28 -28.86
N VAL A 68 27.08 -13.40 -28.72
CA VAL A 68 26.81 -14.43 -27.72
C VAL A 68 27.03 -13.91 -26.30
N ALA A 69 28.04 -13.07 -26.07
CA ALA A 69 28.29 -12.46 -24.76
C ALA A 69 27.19 -11.47 -24.36
N VAL A 70 26.75 -10.62 -25.28
CA VAL A 70 25.61 -9.70 -25.06
C VAL A 70 24.32 -10.49 -24.86
N ALA A 71 24.04 -11.48 -25.70
CA ALA A 71 22.86 -12.34 -25.55
C ALA A 71 22.88 -13.12 -24.23
N SER A 72 24.04 -13.59 -23.77
CA SER A 72 24.22 -14.27 -22.48
C SER A 72 24.05 -13.33 -21.29
N LEU A 73 24.50 -12.07 -21.41
CA LEU A 73 24.28 -11.05 -20.38
C LEU A 73 22.80 -10.65 -20.30
N VAL A 74 22.12 -10.50 -21.44
CA VAL A 74 20.67 -10.26 -21.50
C VAL A 74 19.90 -11.46 -20.96
N ALA A 75 20.24 -12.68 -21.36
CA ALA A 75 19.62 -13.89 -20.84
C ALA A 75 19.85 -14.03 -19.33
N GLY A 76 21.08 -13.76 -18.86
CA GLY A 76 21.45 -13.78 -17.45
C GLY A 76 20.67 -12.77 -16.61
N THR A 77 20.51 -11.54 -17.09
CA THR A 77 19.71 -10.50 -16.42
C THR A 77 18.22 -10.82 -16.42
N VAL A 78 17.67 -11.37 -17.51
CA VAL A 78 16.28 -11.85 -17.57
C VAL A 78 16.05 -13.00 -16.59
N VAL A 79 16.96 -13.98 -16.52
CA VAL A 79 16.88 -15.11 -15.59
C VAL A 79 17.00 -14.62 -14.14
N ALA A 80 17.94 -13.71 -13.84
CA ALA A 80 18.10 -13.12 -12.51
C ALA A 80 16.85 -12.35 -12.08
N ARG A 81 16.29 -11.50 -12.96
CA ARG A 81 15.04 -10.78 -12.72
C ARG A 81 13.87 -11.74 -12.49
N ARG A 82 13.72 -12.77 -13.33
CA ARG A 82 12.66 -13.78 -13.19
C ARG A 82 12.80 -14.52 -11.86
N ARG A 83 14.00 -14.93 -11.48
CA ARG A 83 14.29 -15.59 -10.20
C ARG A 83 14.00 -14.68 -9.01
N PHE A 84 14.37 -13.41 -9.07
CA PHE A 84 14.03 -12.41 -8.05
C PHE A 84 12.51 -12.28 -7.89
N LEU A 85 11.78 -12.05 -8.99
CA LEU A 85 10.32 -11.94 -8.97
C LEU A 85 9.64 -13.22 -8.43
N THR A 86 10.09 -14.40 -8.86
CA THR A 86 9.56 -15.68 -8.36
C THR A 86 9.85 -15.84 -6.86
N ASN A 87 11.06 -15.55 -6.40
CA ASN A 87 11.41 -15.64 -4.98
C ASN A 87 10.59 -14.67 -4.13
N THR A 88 10.41 -13.43 -4.60
CA THR A 88 9.56 -12.44 -3.91
C THR A 88 8.11 -12.90 -3.85
N ALA A 89 7.56 -13.42 -4.95
CA ALA A 89 6.21 -13.96 -4.98
C ALA A 89 6.06 -15.19 -4.07
N ASN A 90 7.05 -16.07 -4.01
CA ASN A 90 7.05 -17.22 -3.10
C ASN A 90 7.14 -16.78 -1.64
N ALA A 91 7.96 -15.78 -1.33
CA ALA A 91 8.02 -15.21 0.01
C ALA A 91 6.67 -14.59 0.43
N ALA A 92 5.91 -13.99 -0.50
CA ALA A 92 4.57 -13.47 -0.24
C ALA A 92 3.51 -14.56 0.01
N ARG A 93 3.81 -15.82 -0.32
CA ARG A 93 2.95 -16.99 -0.01
C ARG A 93 3.32 -17.66 1.30
N ASP A 94 4.55 -17.49 1.78
CA ASP A 94 5.01 -18.08 3.03
C ASP A 94 4.38 -17.35 4.21
N LEU A 95 3.55 -18.05 4.98
CA LEU A 95 2.81 -17.48 6.09
C LEU A 95 3.73 -17.29 7.30
N ASP A 96 3.60 -16.14 7.97
CA ASP A 96 4.36 -15.91 9.19
C ASP A 96 3.95 -16.90 10.29
N PRO A 97 4.85 -17.26 11.21
CA PRO A 97 4.60 -18.28 12.22
C PRO A 97 3.28 -18.12 12.99
N GLY A 98 2.91 -16.89 13.37
CA GLY A 98 1.68 -16.60 14.11
C GLY A 98 0.38 -16.66 13.30
N PHE A 99 0.45 -16.85 11.97
CA PHE A 99 -0.71 -16.88 11.07
C PHE A 99 -0.79 -18.17 10.24
N ARG A 100 -0.05 -19.22 10.62
CA ARG A 100 -0.08 -20.52 9.95
C ARG A 100 -1.33 -21.32 10.26
N GLU A 101 -1.79 -21.23 11.50
CA GLU A 101 -3.06 -21.83 11.91
C GLU A 101 -4.20 -20.93 11.44
N PRO A 102 -5.22 -21.48 10.76
CA PRO A 102 -6.38 -20.70 10.35
C PRO A 102 -7.11 -20.10 11.55
N PRO A 103 -7.82 -18.96 11.38
CA PRO A 103 -8.64 -18.39 12.44
C PRO A 103 -9.71 -19.36 12.93
N VAL A 104 -10.10 -19.23 14.20
CA VAL A 104 -11.13 -20.10 14.81
C VAL A 104 -12.55 -19.58 14.60
N SER A 105 -12.73 -18.29 14.28
CA SER A 105 -14.06 -17.71 14.06
C SER A 105 -14.60 -18.10 12.68
N PRO A 106 -15.87 -18.56 12.57
CA PRO A 106 -16.49 -18.85 11.27
C PRO A 106 -16.80 -17.58 10.46
N LEU A 107 -16.66 -16.39 11.05
CA LEU A 107 -17.00 -15.10 10.45
C LEU A 107 -15.83 -14.44 9.70
N VAL A 108 -14.66 -15.06 9.71
CA VAL A 108 -13.50 -14.60 8.94
C VAL A 108 -13.10 -15.65 7.91
N SER A 109 -12.61 -15.20 6.75
CA SER A 109 -12.12 -16.12 5.72
C SER A 109 -11.01 -17.01 6.27
N THR A 110 -10.92 -18.21 5.73
CA THR A 110 -10.08 -19.35 6.16
C THR A 110 -10.49 -20.01 7.48
N GLY A 111 -11.43 -19.43 8.24
CA GLY A 111 -12.01 -20.07 9.43
C GLY A 111 -13.00 -21.20 9.13
N PRO A 112 -13.62 -21.80 10.17
CA PRO A 112 -14.56 -22.90 10.01
C PRO A 112 -15.69 -22.60 9.02
N GLY A 113 -15.84 -23.45 8.00
CA GLY A 113 -16.86 -23.29 6.95
C GLY A 113 -16.51 -22.29 5.85
N SER A 114 -15.35 -21.65 5.89
CA SER A 114 -14.87 -20.75 4.82
C SER A 114 -14.68 -21.50 3.48
N LEU A 115 -15.07 -20.86 2.39
CA LEU A 115 -14.85 -21.31 1.02
C LEU A 115 -13.42 -21.00 0.53
N VAL A 116 -12.72 -20.08 1.19
CA VAL A 116 -11.32 -19.73 0.88
C VAL A 116 -10.38 -20.75 1.52
N ASP A 117 -9.60 -21.47 0.70
CA ASP A 117 -8.52 -22.36 1.15
C ASP A 117 -7.43 -21.53 1.85
N PRO A 118 -7.02 -21.88 3.09
CA PRO A 118 -5.93 -21.21 3.80
C PRO A 118 -4.63 -21.08 2.98
N ARG A 119 -4.35 -22.02 2.07
CA ARG A 119 -3.16 -21.97 1.20
C ARG A 119 -3.27 -20.91 0.11
N GLY A 120 -4.48 -20.49 -0.25
CA GLY A 120 -4.77 -19.52 -1.30
C GLY A 120 -4.85 -18.07 -0.81
N VAL A 121 -4.86 -17.83 0.50
CA VAL A 121 -5.05 -16.50 1.10
C VAL A 121 -3.79 -15.62 1.01
N GLY A 122 -2.60 -16.25 1.01
CA GLY A 122 -1.30 -15.57 1.00
C GLY A 122 -0.94 -14.92 2.35
N ARG A 123 0.31 -14.47 2.50
CA ARG A 123 0.84 -13.98 3.77
C ARG A 123 0.08 -12.77 4.32
N GLU A 124 -0.09 -11.73 3.50
CA GLU A 124 -0.79 -10.52 3.94
C GLU A 124 -2.28 -10.76 4.18
N GLY A 125 -2.90 -11.66 3.41
CA GLY A 125 -4.29 -12.08 3.65
C GLY A 125 -4.46 -12.82 4.97
N ALA A 126 -3.52 -13.72 5.32
CA ALA A 126 -3.52 -14.42 6.60
C ALA A 126 -3.37 -13.45 7.78
N ARG A 127 -2.48 -12.45 7.67
CA ARG A 127 -2.36 -11.36 8.67
C ARG A 127 -3.66 -10.57 8.81
N TYR A 128 -4.30 -10.25 7.69
CA TYR A 128 -5.52 -9.45 7.68
C TYR A 128 -6.67 -10.16 8.41
N VAL A 129 -6.93 -11.43 8.08
CA VAL A 129 -8.04 -12.20 8.69
C VAL A 129 -7.72 -12.69 10.11
N GLY A 130 -6.44 -12.92 10.43
CA GLY A 130 -6.00 -13.40 11.74
C GLY A 130 -5.94 -12.34 12.84
N THR A 131 -6.35 -11.09 12.55
CA THR A 131 -6.16 -9.94 13.45
C THR A 131 -7.41 -9.09 13.63
N ALA A 132 -8.59 -9.72 13.48
CA ALA A 132 -9.88 -9.13 13.82
C ALA A 132 -9.94 -8.74 15.31
N THR A 133 -10.56 -7.60 15.60
CA THR A 133 -10.76 -7.15 16.98
C THR A 133 -11.74 -8.05 17.73
N THR A 134 -11.63 -8.08 19.06
CA THR A 134 -12.48 -8.89 19.92
C THR A 134 -13.53 -8.05 20.65
N GLY A 135 -14.53 -8.71 21.24
CA GLY A 135 -15.48 -8.05 22.13
C GLY A 135 -14.83 -7.34 23.33
N ASP A 136 -13.69 -7.85 23.82
CA ASP A 136 -12.92 -7.20 24.90
C ASP A 136 -12.30 -5.89 24.42
N ASP A 137 -11.83 -5.83 23.16
CA ASP A 137 -11.32 -4.60 22.57
C ASP A 137 -12.45 -3.55 22.46
N VAL A 138 -13.66 -3.97 22.03
CA VAL A 138 -14.85 -3.11 21.97
C VAL A 138 -15.21 -2.55 23.34
N ARG A 139 -15.29 -3.41 24.38
CA ARG A 139 -15.61 -2.97 25.75
C ARG A 139 -14.56 -2.02 26.29
N PHE A 140 -13.28 -2.28 26.03
CA PHE A 140 -12.21 -1.39 26.44
C PHE A 140 -12.34 -0.01 25.80
N VAL A 141 -12.55 0.07 24.49
CA VAL A 141 -12.61 1.36 23.79
C VAL A 141 -13.89 2.12 24.12
N THR A 142 -15.04 1.48 23.92
CA THR A 142 -16.34 2.16 23.96
C THR A 142 -16.98 2.18 25.35
N GLY A 143 -16.64 1.23 26.22
CA GLY A 143 -17.36 0.99 27.47
C GLY A 143 -18.71 0.29 27.29
N ALA A 144 -19.10 -0.05 26.05
CA ALA A 144 -20.33 -0.72 25.72
C ALA A 144 -20.10 -2.20 25.36
N GLU A 145 -21.13 -3.03 25.52
CA GLU A 145 -21.06 -4.44 25.11
C GLU A 145 -20.97 -4.57 23.58
N PRO A 146 -20.18 -5.52 23.03
CA PRO A 146 -20.24 -5.85 21.61
C PRO A 146 -21.66 -6.32 21.25
N ILE A 147 -22.13 -5.95 20.06
CA ILE A 147 -23.43 -6.40 19.54
C ILE A 147 -23.30 -7.51 18.52
N ALA A 148 -22.10 -7.67 17.95
CA ALA A 148 -21.76 -8.77 17.07
C ALA A 148 -20.25 -9.01 17.05
N GLU A 149 -19.82 -10.13 16.46
CA GLU A 149 -18.44 -10.33 16.04
C GLU A 149 -18.23 -9.75 14.63
N PRO A 150 -17.10 -9.07 14.36
CA PRO A 150 -16.82 -8.48 13.06
C PRO A 150 -16.52 -9.53 11.99
N ILE A 151 -16.83 -9.20 10.74
CA ILE A 151 -16.57 -10.06 9.57
C ILE A 151 -15.35 -9.55 8.79
N ARG A 152 -14.41 -10.45 8.47
CA ARG A 152 -13.28 -10.15 7.57
C ARG A 152 -13.20 -11.16 6.43
N VAL A 153 -13.48 -10.69 5.22
CA VAL A 153 -13.34 -11.46 3.99
C VAL A 153 -12.06 -11.06 3.27
N PHE A 154 -11.20 -12.04 2.97
CA PHE A 154 -10.02 -11.81 2.15
C PHE A 154 -9.85 -12.95 1.15
N VAL A 155 -9.78 -12.59 -0.14
CA VAL A 155 -9.52 -13.55 -1.21
C VAL A 155 -8.16 -13.24 -1.83
N GLY A 156 -7.19 -14.12 -1.59
CA GLY A 156 -5.84 -13.98 -2.14
C GLY A 156 -5.77 -14.24 -3.65
N LEU A 157 -4.65 -13.84 -4.26
CA LEU A 157 -4.44 -13.98 -5.71
C LEU A 157 -4.56 -15.44 -6.18
N ASP A 158 -4.05 -16.39 -5.38
CA ASP A 158 -3.99 -17.80 -5.74
C ASP A 158 -5.29 -18.57 -5.40
N ALA A 159 -6.28 -17.90 -4.79
CA ALA A 159 -7.58 -18.51 -4.49
C ALA A 159 -8.49 -18.67 -5.72
N GLY A 160 -8.13 -18.07 -6.87
CA GLY A 160 -8.84 -18.23 -8.12
C GLY A 160 -7.99 -17.82 -9.33
N ALA A 161 -8.19 -18.45 -10.48
CA ALA A 161 -7.35 -18.23 -11.66
C ALA A 161 -7.68 -16.91 -12.39
N SER A 162 -8.93 -16.44 -12.28
CA SER A 162 -9.40 -15.21 -12.93
C SER A 162 -9.90 -14.18 -11.91
N VAL A 163 -10.06 -12.93 -12.37
CA VAL A 163 -10.69 -11.86 -11.57
C VAL A 163 -12.09 -12.29 -11.14
N GLN A 164 -12.91 -12.78 -12.08
CA GLN A 164 -14.28 -13.17 -11.80
C GLN A 164 -14.35 -14.28 -10.74
N GLN A 165 -13.55 -15.34 -10.85
CA GLN A 165 -13.53 -16.41 -9.83
C GLN A 165 -13.18 -15.91 -8.43
N ARG A 166 -12.25 -14.94 -8.31
CA ARG A 166 -11.89 -14.37 -7.01
C ARG A 166 -13.00 -13.48 -6.45
N VAL A 167 -13.67 -12.72 -7.31
CA VAL A 167 -14.83 -11.90 -6.91
C VAL A 167 -16.00 -12.78 -6.52
N ASP A 168 -16.32 -13.82 -7.29
CA ASP A 168 -17.38 -14.77 -6.98
C ASP A 168 -17.14 -15.46 -5.63
N LEU A 169 -15.89 -15.85 -5.35
CA LEU A 169 -15.49 -16.41 -4.07
C LEU A 169 -15.65 -15.40 -2.92
N ALA A 170 -15.27 -14.12 -3.15
CA ALA A 170 -15.46 -13.06 -2.16
C ALA A 170 -16.94 -12.81 -1.86
N MET A 171 -17.78 -12.75 -2.89
CA MET A 171 -19.22 -12.60 -2.75
C MET A 171 -19.86 -13.80 -2.06
N ALA A 172 -19.41 -15.02 -2.34
CA ALA A 172 -19.87 -16.22 -1.65
C ALA A 172 -19.52 -16.19 -0.16
N GLU A 173 -18.30 -15.77 0.20
CA GLU A 173 -17.92 -15.56 1.61
C GLU A 173 -18.72 -14.45 2.30
N LEU A 174 -18.95 -13.32 1.62
CA LEU A 174 -19.76 -12.23 2.14
C LEU A 174 -21.20 -12.68 2.42
N ARG A 175 -21.81 -13.43 1.51
CA ARG A 175 -23.15 -14.01 1.73
C ARG A 175 -23.15 -15.02 2.86
N ARG A 176 -22.17 -15.94 2.89
CA ARG A 176 -22.06 -16.99 3.92
C ARG A 176 -21.98 -16.41 5.34
N THR A 177 -21.26 -15.30 5.49
CA THR A 177 -21.02 -14.66 6.79
C THR A 177 -22.12 -13.68 7.21
N GLY A 178 -23.10 -13.41 6.34
CA GLY A 178 -24.15 -12.39 6.61
C GLY A 178 -23.61 -10.97 6.54
N ALA A 179 -22.58 -10.71 5.73
CA ALA A 179 -21.94 -9.39 5.64
C ALA A 179 -22.90 -8.28 5.20
N PHE A 180 -23.88 -8.61 4.36
CA PHE A 180 -24.88 -7.68 3.85
C PHE A 180 -26.02 -7.39 4.84
N ASP A 181 -26.02 -8.04 6.01
CA ASP A 181 -26.95 -7.75 7.11
C ASP A 181 -26.32 -6.81 8.15
N ARG A 182 -25.04 -6.45 7.98
CA ARG A 182 -24.33 -5.54 8.88
C ARG A 182 -24.63 -4.08 8.55
N SER A 183 -24.43 -3.19 9.52
CA SER A 183 -24.59 -1.74 9.29
C SER A 183 -23.53 -1.15 8.35
N HIS A 184 -22.33 -1.73 8.31
CA HIS A 184 -21.19 -1.22 7.55
C HIS A 184 -20.48 -2.32 6.76
N LEU A 185 -20.14 -2.05 5.50
CA LEU A 185 -19.27 -2.88 4.67
C LEU A 185 -18.09 -2.06 4.16
N VAL A 186 -16.89 -2.35 4.67
CA VAL A 186 -15.64 -1.71 4.26
C VAL A 186 -15.04 -2.47 3.08
N ILE A 187 -14.85 -1.79 1.96
CA ILE A 187 -14.30 -2.36 0.74
C ILE A 187 -12.90 -1.79 0.55
N GLN A 188 -11.89 -2.66 0.62
CA GLN A 188 -10.49 -2.28 0.45
C GLN A 188 -9.92 -2.80 -0.86
N ALA A 189 -9.08 -1.97 -1.50
CA ALA A 189 -8.17 -2.43 -2.55
C ALA A 189 -6.79 -2.67 -1.92
N PRO A 190 -6.27 -3.91 -1.90
CA PRO A 190 -4.92 -4.17 -1.39
C PRO A 190 -3.83 -3.45 -2.19
N ALA A 191 -2.69 -3.19 -1.56
CA ALA A 191 -1.47 -2.81 -2.27
C ALA A 191 -0.89 -4.02 -3.04
N GLY A 192 0.19 -3.80 -3.82
CA GLY A 192 0.67 -4.79 -4.80
C GLY A 192 1.06 -6.17 -4.24
N THR A 193 1.41 -6.25 -2.94
CA THR A 193 1.74 -7.50 -2.23
C THR A 193 0.52 -8.29 -1.76
N GLY A 194 -0.68 -7.70 -1.87
CA GLY A 194 -1.88 -8.16 -1.17
C GLY A 194 -2.06 -7.51 0.21
N TYR A 195 -1.24 -6.53 0.58
CA TYR A 195 -1.40 -5.80 1.85
C TYR A 195 -2.69 -4.98 1.88
N ALA A 196 -3.57 -5.29 2.82
CA ALA A 196 -4.74 -4.51 3.18
C ALA A 196 -4.56 -3.98 4.60
N ASN A 197 -4.75 -2.68 4.80
CA ASN A 197 -4.47 -2.05 6.09
C ASN A 197 -5.58 -2.43 7.10
N ALA A 198 -5.19 -3.09 8.20
CA ALA A 198 -6.11 -3.50 9.25
C ALA A 198 -6.55 -2.33 10.16
N THR A 199 -5.73 -1.29 10.35
CA THR A 199 -6.03 -0.16 11.25
C THR A 199 -7.37 0.53 10.98
N PRO A 200 -7.74 0.94 9.75
CA PRO A 200 -9.06 1.53 9.51
C PRO A 200 -10.21 0.55 9.74
N VAL A 201 -9.97 -0.75 9.48
CA VAL A 201 -10.95 -1.81 9.75
C VAL A 201 -11.15 -1.97 11.25
N ASP A 202 -10.07 -1.97 12.04
CA ASP A 202 -10.14 -1.99 13.50
C ASP A 202 -10.97 -0.82 14.03
N VAL A 203 -10.80 0.40 13.51
CA VAL A 203 -11.61 1.55 13.92
C VAL A 203 -13.10 1.29 13.68
N VAL A 204 -13.44 0.75 12.50
CA VAL A 204 -14.83 0.42 12.17
C VAL A 204 -15.36 -0.67 13.09
N GLU A 205 -14.60 -1.74 13.32
CA GLU A 205 -15.00 -2.84 14.21
C GLU A 205 -15.22 -2.37 15.66
N LEU A 206 -14.31 -1.55 16.18
CA LEU A 206 -14.39 -1.01 17.54
C LEU A 206 -15.60 -0.09 17.71
N LEU A 207 -15.80 0.84 16.78
CA LEU A 207 -16.82 1.88 16.92
C LEU A 207 -18.22 1.44 16.47
N SER A 208 -18.33 0.45 15.58
CA SER A 208 -19.59 -0.23 15.25
C SER A 208 -19.96 -1.33 16.25
N ARG A 209 -19.16 -1.54 17.29
CA ARG A 209 -19.36 -2.62 18.29
C ARG A 209 -19.42 -4.02 17.66
N GLY A 210 -18.64 -4.21 16.59
CA GLY A 210 -18.57 -5.42 15.77
C GLY A 210 -19.66 -5.57 14.72
N ASP A 211 -20.57 -4.60 14.56
CA ASP A 211 -21.59 -4.59 13.50
C ASP A 211 -21.04 -4.07 12.16
N CYS A 212 -20.05 -4.79 11.64
CA CYS A 212 -19.46 -4.48 10.36
C CYS A 212 -18.90 -5.72 9.66
N ALA A 213 -18.73 -5.58 8.36
CA ALA A 213 -17.98 -6.49 7.52
C ALA A 213 -16.90 -5.72 6.75
N SER A 214 -15.85 -6.44 6.35
CA SER A 214 -14.81 -5.90 5.49
C SER A 214 -14.43 -6.91 4.40
N VAL A 215 -14.05 -6.42 3.23
CA VAL A 215 -13.65 -7.26 2.09
C VAL A 215 -12.46 -6.67 1.34
N ALA A 216 -11.52 -7.55 0.99
CA ALA A 216 -10.44 -7.23 0.09
C ALA A 216 -10.13 -8.41 -0.85
N VAL A 217 -9.81 -8.10 -2.11
CA VAL A 217 -9.46 -9.10 -3.13
C VAL A 217 -8.07 -8.80 -3.70
N GLY A 218 -7.14 -9.74 -3.52
CA GLY A 218 -5.77 -9.61 -4.00
C GLY A 218 -5.64 -9.74 -5.51
N TYR A 219 -4.81 -8.89 -6.12
CA TYR A 219 -4.45 -8.94 -7.55
C TYR A 219 -2.95 -9.17 -7.79
N GLY A 220 -2.14 -9.21 -6.73
CA GLY A 220 -0.69 -9.22 -6.81
C GLY A 220 -0.03 -9.85 -5.60
N LEU A 221 1.26 -10.18 -5.77
CA LEU A 221 2.15 -10.72 -4.73
C LEU A 221 3.48 -9.95 -4.66
N LEU A 222 3.58 -8.81 -5.36
CA LEU A 222 4.83 -8.08 -5.56
C LEU A 222 4.75 -6.68 -4.94
N PRO A 223 5.84 -6.19 -4.33
CA PRO A 223 5.92 -4.81 -3.80
C PRO A 223 5.34 -3.76 -4.74
N SER A 224 4.70 -2.73 -4.18
CA SER A 224 3.93 -1.72 -4.94
C SER A 224 4.71 -1.09 -6.10
N PHE A 225 6.00 -0.77 -5.91
CA PHE A 225 6.84 -0.21 -6.98
C PHE A 225 7.06 -1.16 -8.17
N LEU A 226 6.99 -2.48 -7.96
CA LEU A 226 7.07 -3.51 -9.01
C LEU A 226 5.70 -3.83 -9.62
N SER A 227 4.62 -3.40 -8.98
CA SER A 227 3.23 -3.66 -9.38
C SER A 227 2.58 -2.48 -10.11
N LEU A 228 3.32 -1.39 -10.38
CA LEU A 228 2.81 -0.22 -11.11
C LEU A 228 2.25 -0.58 -12.50
N ASN A 229 2.78 -1.62 -13.14
CA ASN A 229 2.27 -2.14 -14.42
C ASN A 229 1.07 -3.09 -14.28
N ARG A 230 0.59 -3.34 -13.06
CA ARG A 230 -0.58 -4.18 -12.76
C ARG A 230 -1.80 -3.37 -12.30
N VAL A 231 -1.71 -2.04 -12.30
CA VAL A 231 -2.82 -1.16 -11.91
C VAL A 231 -4.08 -1.47 -12.71
N ASP A 232 -3.99 -1.81 -14.00
CA ASP A 232 -5.16 -2.21 -14.80
C ASP A 232 -5.81 -3.52 -14.36
N LEU A 233 -5.03 -4.49 -13.87
CA LEU A 233 -5.59 -5.73 -13.32
C LEU A 233 -6.25 -5.45 -11.97
N ALA A 234 -5.59 -4.66 -11.14
CA ALA A 234 -6.09 -4.23 -9.83
C ALA A 234 -7.40 -3.45 -9.97
N ARG A 235 -7.42 -2.46 -10.86
CA ARG A 235 -8.59 -1.64 -11.22
C ARG A 235 -9.75 -2.51 -11.69
N ARG A 236 -9.51 -3.47 -12.59
CA ARG A 236 -10.55 -4.41 -13.05
C ARG A 236 -11.06 -5.31 -11.92
N THR A 237 -10.17 -5.73 -11.01
CA THR A 237 -10.57 -6.51 -9.83
C THR A 237 -11.46 -5.70 -8.91
N GLN A 238 -11.08 -4.46 -8.64
CA GLN A 238 -11.87 -3.55 -7.81
C GLN A 238 -13.22 -3.23 -8.44
N GLN A 239 -13.24 -2.93 -9.74
CA GLN A 239 -14.49 -2.64 -10.46
C GLN A 239 -15.44 -3.83 -10.45
N ALA A 240 -14.97 -5.04 -10.74
CA ALA A 240 -15.79 -6.24 -10.71
C ALA A 240 -16.35 -6.53 -9.30
N LEU A 241 -15.57 -6.28 -8.24
CA LEU A 241 -16.03 -6.41 -6.86
C LEU A 241 -17.13 -5.39 -6.53
N LEU A 242 -16.93 -4.11 -6.90
CA LEU A 242 -17.93 -3.05 -6.68
C LEU A 242 -19.23 -3.34 -7.45
N GLU A 243 -19.14 -3.77 -8.70
CA GLU A 243 -20.29 -4.16 -9.52
C GLU A 243 -21.08 -5.31 -8.87
N ALA A 244 -20.40 -6.34 -8.38
CA ALA A 244 -21.05 -7.48 -7.72
C ALA A 244 -21.70 -7.11 -6.38
N ILE A 245 -21.04 -6.28 -5.57
CA ILE A 245 -21.59 -5.78 -4.30
C ILE A 245 -22.81 -4.87 -4.53
N THR A 246 -22.75 -4.01 -5.54
CA THR A 246 -23.86 -3.12 -5.91
C THR A 246 -25.07 -3.94 -6.33
N ALA A 247 -24.89 -4.91 -7.22
CA ALA A 247 -25.98 -5.78 -7.67
C ALA A 247 -26.63 -6.56 -6.50
N GLU A 248 -25.83 -7.05 -5.55
CA GLU A 248 -26.36 -7.69 -4.33
C GLU A 248 -27.15 -6.70 -3.46
N CYS A 249 -26.68 -5.46 -3.32
CA CYS A 249 -27.34 -4.46 -2.49
C CYS A 249 -28.65 -3.96 -3.12
N ASP A 250 -28.73 -3.86 -4.44
CA ASP A 250 -29.92 -3.40 -5.18
C ASP A 250 -31.12 -4.36 -5.00
N GLU A 251 -30.87 -5.63 -4.72
CA GLU A 251 -31.91 -6.64 -4.47
C GLU A 251 -32.43 -6.63 -3.02
N ARG A 252 -31.81 -5.86 -2.12
CA ARG A 252 -32.13 -5.87 -0.68
C ARG A 252 -32.95 -4.65 -0.27
N SER A 253 -33.90 -4.86 0.65
CA SER A 253 -34.67 -3.77 1.27
C SER A 253 -33.86 -2.94 2.27
N ALA A 254 -32.84 -3.55 2.87
CA ALA A 254 -31.86 -2.90 3.72
C ALA A 254 -30.46 -3.32 3.27
N ARG A 255 -29.56 -2.35 3.09
CA ARG A 255 -28.17 -2.56 2.70
C ARG A 255 -27.20 -1.94 3.72
N PRO A 256 -25.99 -2.48 3.87
CA PRO A 256 -24.93 -1.81 4.63
C PRO A 256 -24.60 -0.46 4.00
N ARG A 257 -24.05 0.43 4.82
CA ARG A 257 -23.29 1.57 4.30
C ARG A 257 -22.01 1.06 3.65
N LEU A 258 -21.78 1.41 2.39
CA LEU A 258 -20.62 1.01 1.60
C LEU A 258 -19.50 2.04 1.79
N LEU A 259 -18.40 1.60 2.40
CA LEU A 259 -17.29 2.46 2.78
C LEU A 259 -16.04 2.02 2.00
N LEU A 260 -15.45 2.93 1.23
CA LEU A 260 -14.18 2.65 0.54
C LEU A 260 -13.00 3.08 1.39
N PHE A 261 -12.02 2.20 1.51
CA PHE A 261 -10.71 2.57 2.05
C PHE A 261 -9.60 2.12 1.10
N GLY A 262 -8.65 3.02 0.83
CA GLY A 262 -7.44 2.69 0.10
C GLY A 262 -6.25 3.47 0.64
N GLU A 263 -5.09 2.82 0.69
CA GLU A 263 -3.82 3.43 1.08
C GLU A 263 -2.80 3.22 -0.03
N SER A 264 -2.01 4.25 -0.34
CA SER A 264 -0.91 4.16 -1.29
C SER A 264 -1.40 3.68 -2.68
N LEU A 265 -0.81 2.61 -3.21
CA LEU A 265 -1.27 1.98 -4.45
C LEU A 265 -2.73 1.49 -4.37
N GLY A 266 -3.22 1.10 -3.19
CA GLY A 266 -4.63 0.72 -2.99
C GLY A 266 -5.59 1.89 -3.22
N ALA A 267 -5.24 3.09 -2.73
CA ALA A 267 -5.98 4.31 -3.01
C ALA A 267 -6.07 4.58 -4.52
N LYS A 268 -4.91 4.54 -5.19
CA LYS A 268 -4.80 4.73 -6.64
C LYS A 268 -5.63 3.72 -7.44
N VAL A 269 -5.70 2.47 -6.99
CA VAL A 269 -6.52 1.43 -7.61
C VAL A 269 -8.02 1.71 -7.47
N GLN A 270 -8.48 2.13 -6.28
CA GLN A 270 -9.89 2.49 -6.09
C GLN A 270 -10.28 3.73 -6.89
N GLN A 271 -9.45 4.76 -6.88
CA GLN A 271 -9.69 5.97 -7.65
C GLN A 271 -9.76 5.67 -9.15
N ALA A 272 -8.87 4.82 -9.66
CA ALA A 272 -8.92 4.39 -11.06
C ALA A 272 -10.17 3.54 -11.37
N ALA A 273 -10.75 2.83 -10.39
CA ALA A 273 -12.00 2.09 -10.56
C ALA A 273 -13.23 3.01 -10.58
N LEU A 274 -13.08 4.26 -10.15
CA LEU A 274 -14.09 5.32 -10.14
C LEU A 274 -13.75 6.43 -11.16
N ALA A 275 -13.36 6.04 -12.37
CA ALA A 275 -12.87 6.97 -13.39
C ALA A 275 -13.91 8.02 -13.82
N ALA A 276 -15.21 7.78 -13.61
CA ALA A 276 -16.28 8.76 -13.85
C ALA A 276 -16.54 9.68 -12.64
N GLY A 277 -15.69 9.64 -11.60
CA GLY A 277 -15.76 10.52 -10.44
C GLY A 277 -17.01 10.28 -9.60
N VAL A 278 -17.72 11.35 -9.26
CA VAL A 278 -18.94 11.32 -8.43
C VAL A 278 -20.02 10.42 -9.03
N ALA A 279 -20.13 10.36 -10.36
CA ALA A 279 -21.11 9.49 -11.02
C ALA A 279 -20.87 8.00 -10.71
N ASP A 280 -19.62 7.57 -10.55
CA ASP A 280 -19.31 6.21 -10.13
C ASP A 280 -19.61 5.98 -8.64
N LEU A 281 -19.44 6.99 -7.78
CA LEU A 281 -19.88 6.88 -6.37
C LEU A 281 -21.40 6.65 -6.28
N ASP A 282 -22.18 7.35 -7.10
CA ASP A 282 -23.63 7.19 -7.15
C ASP A 282 -24.02 5.84 -7.76
N ARG A 283 -23.39 5.47 -8.89
CA ARG A 283 -23.60 4.19 -9.57
C ARG A 283 -23.37 2.99 -8.66
N PHE A 284 -22.33 3.05 -7.81
CA PHE A 284 -21.97 1.97 -6.90
C PHE A 284 -22.57 2.12 -5.49
N GLY A 285 -23.40 3.14 -5.25
CA GLY A 285 -24.01 3.37 -3.93
C GLY A 285 -23.00 3.61 -2.81
N ILE A 286 -21.85 4.22 -3.10
CA ILE A 286 -20.78 4.46 -2.12
C ILE A 286 -21.16 5.60 -1.19
N ASP A 287 -21.22 5.31 0.11
CA ASP A 287 -21.63 6.29 1.13
C ASP A 287 -20.46 7.17 1.57
N ALA A 288 -19.24 6.62 1.64
CA ALA A 288 -18.03 7.39 1.93
C ALA A 288 -16.77 6.69 1.39
N ALA A 289 -15.74 7.49 1.07
CA ALA A 289 -14.42 7.01 0.67
C ALA A 289 -13.32 7.74 1.43
N LEU A 290 -12.34 7.00 1.94
CA LEU A 290 -11.11 7.52 2.54
C LEU A 290 -9.90 6.98 1.77
N TRP A 291 -9.15 7.91 1.16
CA TRP A 291 -7.92 7.61 0.44
C TRP A 291 -6.72 8.26 1.13
N VAL A 292 -5.70 7.45 1.35
CA VAL A 292 -4.56 7.83 2.19
C VAL A 292 -3.27 7.72 1.40
N GLY A 293 -2.46 8.78 1.38
CA GLY A 293 -1.11 8.77 0.78
C GLY A 293 -1.08 8.33 -0.69
N THR A 294 -2.03 8.76 -1.51
CA THR A 294 -2.10 8.39 -2.93
C THR A 294 -0.81 8.79 -3.68
N PRO A 295 -0.16 7.88 -4.44
CA PRO A 295 1.01 8.24 -5.24
C PRO A 295 0.71 9.37 -6.22
N GLY A 296 1.51 10.42 -6.17
CA GLY A 296 1.34 11.63 -6.98
C GLY A 296 1.51 11.39 -8.50
N GLY A 297 0.99 12.33 -9.29
CA GLY A 297 1.01 12.25 -10.75
C GLY A 297 -0.15 12.99 -11.39
N VAL A 298 -0.25 12.93 -12.71
CA VAL A 298 -1.34 13.55 -13.47
C VAL A 298 -2.69 12.93 -13.11
N ASP A 299 -2.72 11.60 -12.94
CA ASP A 299 -3.93 10.87 -12.55
C ASP A 299 -4.39 11.22 -11.12
N TYR A 300 -3.46 11.45 -10.21
CA TYR A 300 -3.75 12.01 -8.88
C TYR A 300 -4.39 13.41 -9.00
N ASP A 301 -3.82 14.32 -9.81
CA ASP A 301 -4.34 15.68 -10.00
C ASP A 301 -5.76 15.64 -10.63
N ASP A 302 -6.01 14.70 -11.54
CA ASP A 302 -7.30 14.49 -12.18
C ASP A 302 -8.36 13.96 -11.21
N VAL A 303 -8.00 13.03 -10.34
CA VAL A 303 -8.88 12.49 -9.28
C VAL A 303 -9.29 13.59 -8.31
N HIS A 304 -8.35 14.38 -7.81
CA HIS A 304 -8.65 15.51 -6.93
C HIS A 304 -9.63 16.49 -7.58
N ARG A 305 -9.45 16.79 -8.88
CA ARG A 305 -10.37 17.64 -9.64
C ARG A 305 -11.75 16.99 -9.82
N ALA A 306 -11.81 15.68 -10.07
CA ALA A 306 -13.06 14.96 -10.28
C ALA A 306 -13.94 14.88 -9.02
N PHE A 307 -13.34 14.94 -7.83
CA PHE A 307 -14.05 14.86 -6.55
C PHE A 307 -14.12 16.18 -5.77
N ASP A 308 -13.56 17.28 -6.29
CA ASP A 308 -13.44 18.58 -5.58
C ASP A 308 -14.71 19.00 -4.83
N HIS A 309 -15.88 18.82 -5.45
CA HIS A 309 -17.15 19.26 -4.89
C HIS A 309 -17.68 18.43 -3.71
N VAL A 310 -17.18 17.21 -3.54
CA VAL A 310 -17.59 16.26 -2.50
C VAL A 310 -16.42 15.79 -1.63
N ALA A 311 -15.23 16.34 -1.86
CA ALA A 311 -14.00 15.95 -1.19
C ALA A 311 -13.51 17.00 -0.19
N VAL A 312 -12.80 16.50 0.83
CA VAL A 312 -11.91 17.28 1.69
C VAL A 312 -10.52 16.66 1.67
N THR A 313 -9.50 17.51 1.75
CA THR A 313 -8.09 17.09 1.86
C THR A 313 -7.52 17.66 3.14
N LEU A 314 -6.86 16.82 3.93
CA LEU A 314 -6.23 17.20 5.18
C LEU A 314 -4.89 16.49 5.34
N ASP A 315 -3.96 17.19 5.98
CA ASP A 315 -2.67 16.64 6.41
C ASP A 315 -2.83 15.90 7.74
N ARG A 316 -3.61 16.44 8.69
CA ARG A 316 -3.67 15.90 10.07
C ARG A 316 -5.06 16.04 10.73
N PRO A 317 -5.37 15.23 11.76
CA PRO A 317 -6.68 15.24 12.44
C PRO A 317 -7.11 16.60 12.99
N ALA A 318 -6.18 17.44 13.42
CA ALA A 318 -6.49 18.78 13.93
C ALA A 318 -7.18 19.70 12.90
N GLN A 319 -7.15 19.35 11.60
CA GLN A 319 -7.80 20.11 10.54
C GLN A 319 -9.24 19.68 10.27
N ILE A 320 -9.73 18.59 10.88
CA ILE A 320 -11.08 18.04 10.66
C ILE A 320 -12.16 19.11 10.84
N GLU A 321 -12.15 19.86 11.94
CA GLU A 321 -13.13 20.91 12.20
C GLU A 321 -13.10 22.00 11.11
N GLN A 322 -11.91 22.37 10.65
CA GLN A 322 -11.76 23.37 9.61
C GLN A 322 -12.35 22.86 8.28
N VAL A 323 -11.95 21.67 7.82
CA VAL A 323 -12.41 21.16 6.53
C VAL A 323 -13.91 20.88 6.54
N LEU A 324 -14.49 20.48 7.68
CA LEU A 324 -15.94 20.31 7.83
C LEU A 324 -16.71 21.63 7.86
N ARG A 325 -16.12 22.74 8.31
CA ARG A 325 -16.74 24.07 8.15
C ARG A 325 -16.81 24.50 6.70
N GLU A 326 -15.79 24.15 5.91
CA GLU A 326 -15.71 24.46 4.48
C GLU A 326 -16.60 23.53 3.63
N ARG A 327 -16.67 22.25 4.02
CA ARG A 327 -17.44 21.19 3.38
C ARG A 327 -18.15 20.35 4.47
N PRO A 328 -19.40 20.66 4.85
CA PRO A 328 -20.08 20.00 5.98
C PRO A 328 -20.40 18.52 5.80
N THR A 329 -20.57 18.05 4.56
CA THR A 329 -20.97 16.66 4.27
C THR A 329 -20.12 16.07 3.15
N PRO A 330 -18.81 15.91 3.34
CA PRO A 330 -17.94 15.34 2.34
C PRO A 330 -18.19 13.83 2.22
N ARG A 331 -18.20 13.33 0.98
CA ARG A 331 -18.26 11.88 0.70
C ARG A 331 -16.87 11.30 0.49
N VAL A 332 -15.88 12.15 0.21
CA VAL A 332 -14.50 11.74 -0.09
C VAL A 332 -13.55 12.46 0.85
N TRP A 333 -12.62 11.70 1.42
CA TRP A 333 -11.56 12.21 2.29
C TRP A 333 -10.20 11.81 1.72
N PHE A 334 -9.32 12.79 1.57
CA PHE A 334 -7.92 12.59 1.25
C PHE A 334 -7.07 12.91 2.47
N LEU A 335 -6.47 11.89 3.09
CA LEU A 335 -5.49 12.07 4.16
C LEU A 335 -4.09 11.97 3.56
N GLU A 336 -3.39 13.10 3.47
CA GLU A 336 -2.16 13.21 2.71
C GLU A 336 -1.15 14.08 3.45
N HIS A 337 -0.08 13.49 3.97
CA HIS A 337 0.90 14.28 4.70
C HIS A 337 1.60 15.27 3.77
N ASP A 338 1.83 16.48 4.25
CA ASP A 338 2.57 17.51 3.52
C ASP A 338 3.95 17.01 3.07
N GLY A 339 4.63 16.27 3.94
CA GLY A 339 5.94 15.66 3.72
C GLY A 339 5.94 14.21 3.23
N ASP A 340 4.82 13.63 2.80
CA ASP A 340 4.80 12.24 2.31
C ASP A 340 5.51 12.13 0.94
N PRO A 341 6.70 11.51 0.85
CA PRO A 341 7.40 11.40 -0.42
C PRO A 341 6.63 10.55 -1.45
N VAL A 342 5.72 9.65 -1.05
CA VAL A 342 4.88 8.89 -1.99
C VAL A 342 3.92 9.83 -2.74
N VAL A 343 3.30 10.77 -2.03
CA VAL A 343 2.42 11.80 -2.62
C VAL A 343 3.24 12.83 -3.40
N ARG A 344 4.41 13.21 -2.88
CA ARG A 344 5.26 14.26 -3.47
C ARG A 344 6.14 13.78 -4.63
N PHE A 345 6.32 12.48 -4.82
CA PHE A 345 7.09 11.94 -5.93
C PHE A 345 6.28 11.99 -7.22
N ARG A 346 6.69 12.87 -8.14
CA ARG A 346 6.08 13.06 -9.45
C ARG A 346 7.15 13.28 -10.52
N SER A 347 6.88 12.86 -11.76
CA SER A 347 7.87 12.86 -12.85
C SER A 347 8.33 14.26 -13.24
N ASP A 348 7.44 15.24 -13.14
CA ASP A 348 7.70 16.66 -13.40
C ASP A 348 8.65 17.31 -12.38
N LEU A 349 8.80 16.74 -11.17
CA LEU A 349 9.77 17.20 -10.17
C LEU A 349 11.21 17.25 -10.69
N ALA A 350 11.51 16.47 -11.75
CA ALA A 350 12.81 16.45 -12.41
C ALA A 350 13.15 17.78 -13.10
N HIS A 351 12.16 18.55 -13.56
CA HIS A 351 12.37 19.76 -14.36
C HIS A 351 11.52 20.96 -13.93
N THR A 352 10.49 20.75 -13.11
CA THR A 352 9.56 21.76 -12.64
C THR A 352 9.64 21.90 -11.13
N ARG A 353 9.71 23.15 -10.64
CA ARG A 353 9.66 23.44 -9.20
C ARG A 353 8.24 23.16 -8.68
N PRO A 354 8.07 22.32 -7.65
CA PRO A 354 6.76 22.01 -7.12
C PRO A 354 6.23 23.14 -6.23
N THR A 355 4.91 23.24 -6.14
CA THR A 355 4.22 24.23 -5.31
C THR A 355 4.45 24.01 -3.82
N TRP A 356 4.59 22.76 -3.36
CA TRP A 356 4.87 22.42 -1.96
C TRP A 356 6.30 22.78 -1.48
N LEU A 357 7.19 23.23 -2.38
CA LEU A 357 8.50 23.85 -2.06
C LEU A 357 8.51 25.37 -2.30
N SER A 358 7.34 25.98 -2.42
CA SER A 358 7.09 27.43 -2.53
C SER A 358 6.10 27.83 -1.43
N PRO A 359 6.17 29.02 -0.80
CA PRO A 359 6.03 29.16 0.65
C PRO A 359 4.68 28.67 1.21
N ALA A 360 4.68 27.45 1.75
CA ALA A 360 4.44 27.03 3.14
C ALA A 360 4.93 25.57 3.23
N GLN A 361 6.03 25.31 3.95
CA GLN A 361 6.55 23.95 4.11
C GLN A 361 5.76 23.27 5.24
N GLY A 362 4.77 22.49 4.83
CA GLY A 362 3.87 21.79 5.74
C GLY A 362 4.56 20.72 6.59
N ARG A 363 3.76 19.94 7.33
CA ARG A 363 4.28 18.93 8.26
C ARG A 363 5.24 17.93 7.60
N GLY A 364 6.43 17.78 8.17
CA GLY A 364 7.43 16.84 7.67
C GLY A 364 8.19 17.29 6.43
N VAL A 365 7.96 18.52 5.93
CA VAL A 365 8.80 19.14 4.90
C VAL A 365 9.91 19.95 5.58
N PRO A 366 11.20 19.62 5.37
CA PRO A 366 12.27 20.37 6.02
C PRO A 366 12.31 21.85 5.56
N PRO A 367 12.53 22.80 6.47
CA PRO A 367 12.47 24.23 6.15
C PRO A 367 13.53 24.66 5.11
N ASP A 368 14.71 24.03 5.18
CA ASP A 368 15.81 24.33 4.26
C ASP A 368 15.80 23.47 2.99
N MET A 369 14.74 22.68 2.75
CA MET A 369 14.63 21.87 1.53
C MET A 369 14.38 22.79 0.33
N GLN A 370 15.34 22.80 -0.61
CA GLN A 370 15.28 23.61 -1.82
C GLN A 370 15.12 22.73 -3.05
N TRP A 371 14.24 23.15 -3.96
CA TRP A 371 14.14 22.50 -5.26
C TRP A 371 15.41 22.74 -6.09
N ARG A 372 15.94 21.65 -6.64
CA ARG A 372 17.10 21.61 -7.53
C ARG A 372 16.76 20.67 -8.68
N ILE A 373 16.83 21.19 -9.91
CA ILE A 373 16.54 20.45 -11.15
C ILE A 373 17.28 19.10 -11.18
N GLY A 374 16.55 18.01 -11.43
CA GLY A 374 17.02 16.62 -11.39
C GLY A 374 17.36 16.07 -10.00
N VAL A 375 17.99 16.86 -9.14
CA VAL A 375 18.45 16.44 -7.80
C VAL A 375 17.28 16.16 -6.87
N THR A 376 16.29 17.05 -6.81
CA THR A 376 15.13 16.87 -5.91
C THR A 376 14.30 15.66 -6.33
N TRP A 377 14.18 15.39 -7.63
CA TRP A 377 13.52 14.16 -8.11
C TRP A 377 14.23 12.90 -7.63
N ALA A 378 15.55 12.83 -7.78
CA ALA A 378 16.33 11.68 -7.31
C ALA A 378 16.29 11.55 -5.78
N GLN A 379 16.30 12.67 -5.08
CA GLN A 379 16.22 12.72 -3.62
C GLN A 379 14.86 12.19 -3.14
N VAL A 380 13.75 12.68 -3.68
CA VAL A 380 12.39 12.25 -3.29
C VAL A 380 12.11 10.79 -3.71
N LEU A 381 12.72 10.31 -4.80
CA LEU A 381 12.70 8.89 -5.15
C LEU A 381 13.32 8.03 -4.03
N VAL A 382 14.47 8.46 -3.50
CA VAL A 382 15.12 7.75 -2.37
C VAL A 382 14.29 7.90 -1.11
N ASP A 383 13.73 9.08 -0.82
CA ASP A 383 12.80 9.28 0.30
C ASP A 383 11.64 8.28 0.24
N THR A 384 11.05 8.06 -0.94
CA THR A 384 9.97 7.09 -1.16
C THR A 384 10.35 5.67 -0.76
N LEU A 385 11.62 5.26 -0.96
CA LEU A 385 12.10 3.93 -0.58
C LEU A 385 12.20 3.72 0.94
N PHE A 386 12.32 4.80 1.72
CA PHE A 386 12.39 4.77 3.19
C PHE A 386 11.07 5.20 3.85
N ALA A 387 10.10 5.67 3.07
CA ALA A 387 8.83 6.21 3.58
C ALA A 387 7.95 5.18 4.29
N THR A 388 8.12 3.90 3.96
CA THR A 388 7.32 2.79 4.49
C THR A 388 8.04 1.98 5.56
N ASP A 389 9.19 2.45 6.06
CA ASP A 389 9.93 1.78 7.14
C ASP A 389 9.34 2.18 8.50
N VAL A 390 8.30 1.46 8.91
CA VAL A 390 7.52 1.76 10.11
C VAL A 390 7.82 0.78 11.24
N SER A 391 8.02 1.31 12.44
CA SER A 391 8.17 0.49 13.64
C SER A 391 6.79 0.13 14.21
N PRO A 392 6.53 -1.14 14.55
CA PRO A 392 5.30 -1.54 15.21
C PRO A 392 5.08 -0.81 16.53
N GLY A 393 3.85 -0.35 16.78
CA GLY A 393 3.46 0.39 17.99
C GLY A 393 3.94 1.85 18.07
N ASP A 394 4.92 2.25 17.23
CA ASP A 394 5.39 3.63 17.14
C ASP A 394 4.69 4.35 15.99
N PHE A 395 3.58 5.02 16.30
CA PHE A 395 2.77 5.74 15.31
C PHE A 395 3.28 7.18 15.23
N ARG A 396 4.12 7.47 14.23
CA ARG A 396 4.85 8.75 14.18
C ARG A 396 4.14 9.87 13.41
N SER A 397 3.08 9.56 12.65
CA SER A 397 2.37 10.55 11.82
C SER A 397 3.35 11.35 10.94
N TYR A 398 4.18 10.61 10.21
CA TYR A 398 5.33 11.15 9.47
C TYR A 398 5.58 10.35 8.20
N GLY A 399 5.95 11.02 7.11
CA GLY A 399 6.18 10.36 5.82
C GLY A 399 4.93 9.61 5.38
N HIS A 400 5.06 8.31 5.10
CA HIS A 400 3.95 7.45 4.70
C HIS A 400 3.33 6.66 5.88
N ASP A 401 3.63 7.00 7.14
CA ASP A 401 3.01 6.37 8.32
C ASP A 401 1.79 7.17 8.81
N TYR A 402 0.61 6.78 8.36
CA TYR A 402 -0.66 7.42 8.70
C TYR A 402 -1.35 6.87 9.96
N ARG A 403 -0.78 5.84 10.61
CA ARG A 403 -1.49 5.08 11.66
C ARG A 403 -1.91 5.94 12.87
N ALA A 404 -1.13 6.97 13.20
CA ALA A 404 -1.46 7.92 14.27
C ALA A 404 -2.64 8.85 13.94
N ASP A 405 -2.96 9.02 12.66
CA ASP A 405 -4.03 9.91 12.22
C ASP A 405 -5.31 9.14 11.86
N LEU A 406 -5.16 7.88 11.44
CA LEU A 406 -6.26 7.02 10.99
C LEU A 406 -7.36 6.85 12.04
N GLY A 407 -7.04 6.75 13.33
CA GLY A 407 -8.05 6.62 14.38
C GLY A 407 -9.09 7.72 14.32
N ALA A 408 -8.64 8.98 14.28
CA ALA A 408 -9.51 10.14 14.22
C ALA A 408 -10.15 10.32 12.82
N VAL A 409 -9.35 10.19 11.76
CA VAL A 409 -9.83 10.47 10.40
C VAL A 409 -10.84 9.42 9.93
N VAL A 410 -10.65 8.13 10.23
CA VAL A 410 -11.62 7.08 9.88
C VAL A 410 -12.93 7.26 10.62
N THR A 411 -12.87 7.67 11.90
CA THR A 411 -14.05 7.95 12.71
C THR A 411 -14.93 8.99 12.04
N GLU A 412 -14.34 10.10 11.60
CA GLU A 412 -15.07 11.22 11.00
C GLU A 412 -15.45 10.92 9.55
N ALA A 413 -14.52 10.39 8.75
CA ALA A 413 -14.75 10.10 7.34
C ALA A 413 -15.90 9.11 7.10
N PHE A 414 -16.07 8.15 8.02
CA PHE A 414 -17.14 7.16 7.94
C PHE A 414 -18.33 7.47 8.86
N GLY A 415 -18.30 8.54 9.65
CA GLY A 415 -19.38 8.96 10.54
C GLY A 415 -19.66 7.90 11.63
N LEU A 416 -18.61 7.47 12.33
CA LEU A 416 -18.62 6.38 13.31
C LEU A 416 -18.56 6.88 14.76
N ALA A 417 -18.72 8.19 14.99
CA ALA A 417 -18.72 8.73 16.35
C ALA A 417 -19.81 8.02 17.19
N PRO A 418 -19.45 7.29 18.25
CA PRO A 418 -20.41 6.52 19.01
C PRO A 418 -21.30 7.45 19.85
N VAL A 419 -22.61 7.24 19.79
CA VAL A 419 -23.60 8.05 20.53
C VAL A 419 -23.56 7.72 22.03
N ASP A 420 -23.29 6.47 22.39
CA ASP A 420 -23.42 5.95 23.76
C ASP A 420 -22.09 5.48 24.39
N ALA A 421 -20.94 6.01 23.93
CA ALA A 421 -19.65 5.61 24.48
C ALA A 421 -19.30 6.32 25.80
N GLN A 422 -18.63 5.61 26.70
CA GLN A 422 -18.04 6.20 27.91
C GLN A 422 -17.04 7.31 27.57
N ALA A 423 -17.03 8.37 28.39
CA ALA A 423 -16.05 9.45 28.31
C ALA A 423 -14.60 8.90 28.21
N GLY A 424 -13.76 9.55 27.41
CA GLY A 424 -12.39 9.11 27.15
C GLY A 424 -12.23 7.99 26.10
N TRP A 425 -13.29 7.60 25.39
CA TRP A 425 -13.22 6.58 24.34
C TRP A 425 -12.23 6.92 23.22
N VAL A 426 -12.03 8.21 22.90
CA VAL A 426 -11.06 8.67 21.89
C VAL A 426 -9.64 8.26 22.29
N GLU A 427 -9.25 8.51 23.53
CA GLU A 427 -7.93 8.14 24.04
C GLU A 427 -7.77 6.60 24.11
N ARG A 428 -8.81 5.89 24.57
CA ARG A 428 -8.78 4.42 24.62
C ARG A 428 -8.71 3.78 23.24
N ARG A 429 -9.35 4.36 22.22
CA ARG A 429 -9.18 3.96 20.82
C ARG A 429 -7.72 4.07 20.40
N GLU A 430 -7.09 5.23 20.64
CA GLU A 430 -5.70 5.46 20.28
C GLU A 430 -4.72 4.51 20.98
N ILE A 431 -4.97 4.20 22.26
CA ILE A 431 -4.20 3.20 23.00
C ILE A 431 -4.39 1.82 22.38
N ARG A 432 -5.64 1.40 22.16
CA ARG A 432 -5.97 0.06 21.66
C ARG A 432 -5.44 -0.19 20.25
N LEU A 433 -5.47 0.81 19.36
CA LEU A 433 -4.90 0.68 18.01
C LEU A 433 -3.38 0.42 18.04
N ARG A 434 -2.65 1.08 18.94
CA ARG A 434 -1.21 0.84 19.13
C ARG A 434 -0.96 -0.56 19.69
N GLU A 435 -1.73 -0.99 20.69
CA GLU A 435 -1.64 -2.35 21.25
C GLU A 435 -1.94 -3.42 20.20
N LEU A 436 -2.96 -3.23 19.38
CA LEU A 436 -3.29 -4.12 18.25
C LEU A 436 -2.11 -4.24 17.29
N GLU A 437 -1.47 -3.14 16.90
CA GLU A 437 -0.30 -3.18 16.03
C GLU A 437 0.89 -3.93 16.65
N VAL A 438 1.15 -3.71 17.95
CA VAL A 438 2.21 -4.45 18.66
C VAL A 438 1.90 -5.95 18.66
N ARG A 439 0.67 -6.35 18.99
CA ARG A 439 0.24 -7.76 18.96
C ARG A 439 0.43 -8.39 17.59
N ARG A 440 0.07 -7.67 16.51
CA ARG A 440 0.29 -8.13 15.13
C ARG A 440 1.77 -8.38 14.84
N ALA A 441 2.63 -7.43 15.21
CA ALA A 441 4.06 -7.57 14.97
C ALA A 441 4.70 -8.71 15.77
N GLU A 442 4.21 -8.98 16.98
CA GLU A 442 4.61 -10.15 17.76
C GLU A 442 4.19 -11.46 17.09
N GLN A 443 2.97 -11.55 16.56
CA GLN A 443 2.49 -12.71 15.79
C GLN A 443 3.34 -12.95 14.53
N VAL A 444 3.72 -11.88 13.81
CA VAL A 444 4.63 -11.95 12.66
C VAL A 444 5.98 -12.55 13.04
N ARG A 445 6.57 -12.14 14.18
CA ARG A 445 7.87 -12.67 14.64
C ARG A 445 7.78 -14.10 15.20
N GLY A 446 6.57 -14.58 15.49
CA GLY A 446 6.31 -15.73 16.34
C GLY A 446 6.49 -15.34 17.81
N SER A 447 5.62 -15.82 18.70
CA SER A 447 5.67 -15.47 20.12
C SER A 447 7.10 -15.56 20.68
N LEU A 448 7.55 -14.48 21.33
CA LEU A 448 8.90 -14.38 21.91
C LEU A 448 9.22 -15.55 22.87
N GLU A 449 8.21 -16.26 23.36
CA GLU A 449 8.35 -17.46 24.19
C GLU A 449 8.90 -18.68 23.44
N ALA A 450 8.68 -18.80 22.12
CA ALA A 450 9.15 -19.95 21.34
C ALA A 450 10.65 -19.90 21.00
N GLN A 451 11.32 -18.76 21.22
CA GLN A 451 12.72 -18.54 20.86
C GLN A 451 13.67 -18.40 22.06
N ARG A 452 13.20 -18.58 23.31
CA ARG A 452 14.14 -18.73 24.44
C ARG A 452 14.84 -20.09 24.34
N PRO A 453 16.17 -20.15 24.22
CA PRO A 453 16.86 -21.42 24.38
C PRO A 453 16.53 -21.94 25.78
N ARG A 454 16.01 -23.18 25.86
CA ARG A 454 15.86 -23.88 27.15
C ARG A 454 17.22 -23.84 27.83
N ALA A 455 17.30 -23.19 28.99
CA ALA A 455 18.51 -23.19 29.80
C ALA A 455 18.94 -24.65 30.03
N PRO A 456 20.24 -24.97 29.90
CA PRO A 456 20.71 -26.32 30.19
C PRO A 456 20.35 -26.65 31.64
N LYS A 457 19.70 -27.80 31.86
CA LYS A 457 19.50 -28.35 33.20
C LYS A 457 20.87 -28.50 33.84
N VAL A 458 21.17 -27.65 34.81
CA VAL A 458 22.32 -27.84 35.71
C VAL A 458 21.95 -29.01 36.60
N THR A 459 22.47 -30.20 36.26
CA THR A 459 22.58 -31.30 37.20
C THR A 459 23.80 -31.04 38.06
N SER A 460 23.59 -30.51 39.26
CA SER A 460 24.62 -30.53 40.32
C SER A 460 24.71 -31.94 40.89
N PRO A 461 25.91 -32.46 41.19
CA PRO A 461 26.14 -33.24 42.41
C PRO A 461 26.26 -32.33 43.63
#